data_AF-A0A0F8Y571-F1
#
_entry.id   AF-A0A0F8Y571-F1
#
_cell.length_a   1.000
_cell.length_b   1.000
_cell.length_c   1.000
_cell.angle_alpha   90.00
_cell.angle_beta   90.00
_cell.angle_gamma   90.00
#
_symmetry.space_group_name_H-M   'P 1'
#
loop_
_entity.id
_entity.type
_entity.pdbx_description
1 polymer ?
#
loop_
_entity_poly.entity_id
_entity_poly.type
_entity_poly.pdbx_seq_one_letter_code
_entity_poly.pdbx_strand_id
1 'polypeptide(L)'
;MTISKKRGSKQTKKELTIKQRRIIELADISWALTLKEFYFPPLNKPKYVFDYTHIEGFYIDPEDRWQITMNLANTPIFKDDQEYIDYFHIISLHEVSHYQIIPYDGLIHAKLLRAASIHVNQNYAPIVVNVFADLIIDAKLYKKHPELIIWESKATYEHIKTKGQMSNFSKFLFRAYEKMWNINLFEVEELQEMDLLSEKVTKVVLKDFEDESTWEKKVSTVARHLSTLIKDTFTLTGAHNKTEKGNEKRKSPGGSFMEIPQDVLEVMDNPLETKNSDRLKEGNEDALKQKAEEFAKYVPFSEFGGPARQAGILLDGEPLATWYRGLAKNLIEIKIFEEKPGGQLPVYPEVWRIGDRIEDLDIVQTLLNSPVIIPNLTTRKW
;
A
#
# COMPACT_ATOMS: atom_id res chain seq x y z
N MET A 1 22.15 -40.47 -14.00
CA MET A 1 21.46 -39.17 -13.81
C MET A 1 20.01 -39.45 -13.47
N THR A 2 19.70 -39.48 -12.18
CA THR A 2 18.42 -39.93 -11.65
C THR A 2 17.55 -38.70 -11.41
N ILE A 3 16.47 -38.59 -12.18
CA ILE A 3 15.52 -37.47 -12.11
C ILE A 3 14.68 -37.63 -10.84
N SER A 4 14.97 -36.81 -9.83
CA SER A 4 14.17 -36.70 -8.61
C SER A 4 12.90 -35.91 -8.91
N LYS A 5 11.77 -36.62 -9.03
CA LYS A 5 10.43 -36.03 -9.01
C LYS A 5 10.14 -35.51 -7.60
N LYS A 6 10.19 -34.19 -7.40
CA LYS A 6 9.62 -33.53 -6.22
C LYS A 6 8.12 -33.87 -6.16
N ARG A 7 7.73 -34.67 -5.16
CA ARG A 7 6.34 -34.92 -4.79
C ARG A 7 5.73 -33.62 -4.29
N GLY A 8 4.76 -33.07 -5.03
CA GLY A 8 3.88 -32.03 -4.52
C GLY A 8 3.10 -32.57 -3.32
N SER A 9 3.26 -31.92 -2.17
CA SER A 9 2.42 -32.18 -1.00
C SER A 9 1.00 -31.71 -1.30
N LYS A 10 0.08 -32.66 -1.48
CA LYS A 10 -1.36 -32.39 -1.38
C LYS A 10 -1.64 -31.91 0.05
N GLN A 11 -1.83 -30.60 0.24
CA GLN A 11 -2.42 -30.07 1.46
C GLN A 11 -3.88 -30.54 1.52
N THR A 12 -4.14 -31.52 2.38
CA THR A 12 -5.48 -31.87 2.83
C THR A 12 -6.07 -30.65 3.54
N LYS A 13 -7.14 -30.05 3.01
CA LYS A 13 -7.92 -29.02 3.71
C LYS A 13 -8.38 -29.60 5.05
N LYS A 14 -7.78 -29.18 6.15
CA LYS A 14 -8.27 -29.49 7.51
C LYS A 14 -9.69 -28.93 7.64
N GLU A 15 -10.62 -29.74 8.12
CA GLU A 15 -11.96 -29.27 8.46
C GLU A 15 -11.89 -28.23 9.59
N LEU A 16 -12.61 -27.13 9.42
CA LEU A 16 -12.66 -26.05 10.40
C LEU A 16 -13.52 -26.44 11.61
N THR A 17 -12.98 -26.17 12.80
CA THR A 17 -13.71 -26.36 14.06
C THR A 17 -14.92 -25.42 14.15
N ILE A 18 -15.88 -25.73 15.02
CA ILE A 18 -17.06 -24.87 15.26
C ILE A 18 -16.63 -23.47 15.72
N LYS A 19 -15.61 -23.39 16.61
CA LYS A 19 -15.05 -22.11 17.07
C LYS A 19 -14.46 -21.30 15.92
N GLN A 20 -13.68 -21.93 15.03
CA GLN A 20 -13.10 -21.26 13.87
C GLN A 20 -14.17 -20.75 12.89
N ARG A 21 -15.25 -21.51 12.68
CA ARG A 21 -16.39 -21.05 11.87
C ARG A 21 -17.06 -19.82 12.48
N ARG A 22 -17.26 -19.81 13.79
CA ARG A 22 -17.83 -18.64 14.49
C ARG A 22 -16.94 -17.40 14.33
N ILE A 23 -15.62 -17.55 14.47
CA ILE A 23 -14.68 -16.43 14.29
C ILE A 23 -14.74 -15.88 12.85
N ILE A 24 -14.83 -16.76 11.83
CA ILE A 24 -15.01 -16.32 10.44
C ILE A 24 -16.32 -15.53 10.27
N GLU A 25 -17.43 -16.00 10.85
CA GLU A 25 -18.71 -15.27 10.77
C GLU A 25 -18.61 -13.85 11.36
N LEU A 26 -17.94 -13.71 12.50
CA LEU A 26 -17.74 -12.41 13.15
C LEU A 26 -16.83 -11.50 12.30
N ALA A 27 -15.74 -12.04 11.76
CA ALA A 27 -14.86 -11.31 10.83
C ALA A 27 -15.57 -10.88 9.55
N ASP A 28 -16.51 -11.69 9.05
CA ASP A 28 -17.35 -11.37 7.89
C ASP A 28 -18.29 -10.20 8.15
N ILE A 29 -18.91 -10.15 9.34
CA ILE A 29 -19.75 -9.03 9.77
C ILE A 29 -18.91 -7.74 9.80
N SER A 30 -17.73 -7.79 10.41
CA SER A 30 -16.82 -6.65 10.52
C SER A 30 -16.30 -6.17 9.16
N TRP A 31 -15.99 -7.08 8.25
CA TRP A 31 -15.59 -6.72 6.88
C TRP A 31 -16.73 -6.00 6.15
N ALA A 32 -17.97 -6.47 6.31
CA ALA A 32 -19.14 -5.81 5.74
C ALA A 32 -19.38 -4.42 6.35
N LEU A 33 -19.08 -4.20 7.64
CA LEU A 33 -19.11 -2.87 8.25
C LEU A 33 -18.04 -1.95 7.64
N THR A 34 -16.80 -2.44 7.53
CA THR A 34 -15.66 -1.73 6.93
C THR A 34 -15.99 -1.25 5.50
N LEU A 35 -16.56 -2.12 4.67
CA LEU A 35 -16.91 -1.77 3.29
C LEU A 35 -18.01 -0.70 3.17
N LYS A 36 -18.85 -0.50 4.20
CA LYS A 36 -19.84 0.60 4.18
C LYS A 36 -19.17 1.97 4.27
N GLU A 37 -17.99 2.05 4.86
CA GLU A 37 -17.23 3.30 5.04
C GLU A 37 -16.50 3.73 3.76
N PHE A 38 -16.11 2.75 2.96
CA PHE A 38 -15.15 2.91 1.87
C PHE A 38 -15.83 2.64 0.53
N TYR A 39 -16.28 3.71 -0.13
CA TYR A 39 -17.03 3.65 -1.39
C TYR A 39 -16.10 3.62 -2.62
N PHE A 40 -16.11 2.48 -3.32
CA PHE A 40 -15.62 2.18 -4.69
C PHE A 40 -14.15 2.51 -5.09
N PRO A 41 -13.42 1.57 -5.75
CA PRO A 41 -13.79 0.17 -5.93
C PRO A 41 -13.70 -0.56 -4.58
N PRO A 42 -14.72 -1.36 -4.21
CA PRO A 42 -14.62 -2.19 -3.02
C PRO A 42 -13.48 -3.19 -3.20
N LEU A 43 -12.66 -3.35 -2.17
CA LEU A 43 -11.66 -4.41 -2.15
C LEU A 43 -12.36 -5.76 -2.10
N ASN A 44 -11.75 -6.76 -2.72
CA ASN A 44 -12.24 -8.13 -2.63
C ASN A 44 -12.25 -8.57 -1.17
N LYS A 45 -13.19 -9.47 -0.83
CA LYS A 45 -13.23 -10.11 0.49
C LYS A 45 -11.85 -10.71 0.81
N PRO A 46 -11.31 -10.49 2.02
CA PRO A 46 -10.02 -11.05 2.39
C PRO A 46 -10.10 -12.57 2.48
N LYS A 47 -8.96 -13.20 2.24
CA LYS A 47 -8.80 -14.64 2.46
C LYS A 47 -8.62 -14.88 3.96
N TYR A 48 -9.54 -15.62 4.57
CA TYR A 48 -9.43 -16.00 5.97
C TYR A 48 -8.55 -17.24 6.14
N VAL A 49 -7.54 -17.15 6.98
CA VAL A 49 -6.64 -18.26 7.31
C VAL A 49 -6.52 -18.43 8.82
N PHE A 50 -6.17 -19.64 9.25
CA PHE A 50 -5.78 -19.93 10.64
C PHE A 50 -4.35 -20.46 10.61
N ASP A 51 -3.39 -19.56 10.40
CA ASP A 51 -1.97 -19.87 10.36
C ASP A 51 -1.30 -19.50 11.68
N TYR A 52 -1.04 -20.51 12.51
CA TYR A 52 -0.36 -20.36 13.80
C TYR A 52 1.17 -20.17 13.66
N THR A 53 1.71 -20.14 12.45
CA THR A 53 3.15 -19.92 12.19
C THR A 53 3.51 -18.46 11.95
N HIS A 54 2.51 -17.61 11.69
CA HIS A 54 2.66 -16.17 11.50
C HIS A 54 1.94 -15.44 12.63
N ILE A 55 2.54 -14.35 13.14
CA ILE A 55 1.96 -13.55 14.23
C ILE A 55 0.96 -12.54 13.66
N GLU A 56 1.25 -12.01 12.47
CA GLU A 56 0.50 -10.92 11.84
C GLU A 56 -0.97 -11.26 11.65
N GLY A 57 -1.83 -10.31 12.02
CA GLY A 57 -3.28 -10.42 11.88
C GLY A 57 -3.72 -10.20 10.44
N PHE A 58 -3.03 -9.32 9.71
CA PHE A 58 -3.27 -9.06 8.30
C PHE A 58 -1.96 -9.02 7.53
N TYR A 59 -1.99 -9.57 6.32
CA TYR A 59 -0.86 -9.50 5.41
C TYR A 59 -1.33 -9.68 3.96
N ILE A 60 -0.47 -9.28 3.04
CA ILE A 60 -0.61 -9.47 1.61
C ILE A 60 0.07 -10.78 1.25
N ASP A 61 -0.67 -11.69 0.62
CA ASP A 61 -0.10 -12.90 0.04
C ASP A 61 0.43 -12.60 -1.37
N PRO A 62 1.76 -12.49 -1.58
CA PRO A 62 2.30 -12.16 -2.90
C PRO A 62 2.13 -13.31 -3.90
N GLU A 63 1.92 -14.55 -3.40
CA GLU A 63 1.68 -15.74 -4.22
C GLU A 63 0.20 -15.83 -4.65
N ASP A 64 -0.71 -15.22 -3.90
CA ASP A 64 -2.15 -15.18 -4.17
C ASP A 64 -2.60 -13.79 -4.63
N ARG A 65 -2.00 -13.31 -5.73
CA ARG A 65 -2.40 -12.07 -6.44
C ARG A 65 -2.37 -10.81 -5.57
N TRP A 66 -1.52 -10.78 -4.55
CA TRP A 66 -1.44 -9.66 -3.61
C TRP A 66 -2.78 -9.40 -2.90
N GLN A 67 -3.61 -10.43 -2.75
CA GLN A 67 -4.89 -10.33 -2.04
C GLN A 67 -4.65 -10.17 -0.53
N ILE A 68 -5.49 -9.35 0.10
CA ILE A 68 -5.54 -9.21 1.55
C ILE A 68 -5.88 -10.55 2.17
N THR A 69 -5.03 -11.00 3.09
CA THR A 69 -5.22 -12.21 3.89
C THR A 69 -5.34 -11.80 5.34
N MET A 70 -6.38 -12.30 6.00
CA MET A 70 -6.65 -12.04 7.41
C MET A 70 -6.43 -13.35 8.19
N ASN A 71 -5.43 -13.34 9.06
CA ASN A 71 -5.06 -14.45 9.91
C ASN A 71 -5.83 -14.41 11.23
N LEU A 72 -6.78 -15.32 11.36
CA LEU A 72 -7.66 -15.44 12.52
C LEU A 72 -7.08 -16.37 13.60
N ALA A 73 -5.84 -16.85 13.43
CA ALA A 73 -5.20 -17.77 14.37
C ALA A 73 -4.92 -17.15 15.75
N ASN A 74 -4.46 -15.89 15.75
CA ASN A 74 -4.00 -15.19 16.95
C ASN A 74 -5.03 -14.21 17.50
N THR A 75 -6.30 -14.32 17.07
CA THR A 75 -7.37 -13.47 17.60
C THR A 75 -7.44 -13.57 19.13
N PRO A 76 -7.41 -12.45 19.86
CA PRO A 76 -7.55 -12.46 21.30
C PRO A 76 -8.84 -13.14 21.74
N ILE A 77 -8.82 -13.72 22.95
CA ILE A 77 -10.00 -14.38 23.51
C ILE A 77 -10.87 -13.31 24.18
N PHE A 78 -11.92 -12.90 23.48
CA PHE A 78 -12.94 -12.02 24.02
C PHE A 78 -14.12 -12.78 24.63
N LYS A 79 -14.85 -12.12 25.53
CA LYS A 79 -16.01 -12.70 26.22
C LYS A 79 -17.29 -12.49 25.45
N ASP A 80 -17.40 -11.38 24.72
CA ASP A 80 -18.57 -11.01 23.95
C ASP A 80 -18.29 -11.04 22.44
N ASP A 81 -19.29 -11.40 21.65
CA ASP A 81 -19.20 -11.40 20.19
C ASP A 81 -18.98 -9.99 19.64
N GLN A 82 -19.49 -8.96 20.32
CA GLN A 82 -19.28 -7.57 19.94
C GLN A 82 -17.80 -7.16 20.01
N GLU A 83 -17.05 -7.62 21.01
CA GLU A 83 -15.61 -7.34 21.13
C GLU A 83 -14.81 -7.95 19.97
N TYR A 84 -15.20 -9.15 19.49
CA TYR A 84 -14.62 -9.72 18.28
C TYR A 84 -14.96 -8.88 17.05
N ILE A 85 -16.22 -8.44 16.92
CA ILE A 85 -16.66 -7.61 15.79
C ILE A 85 -15.88 -6.30 15.77
N ASP A 86 -15.75 -5.64 16.91
CA ASP A 86 -15.02 -4.38 17.07
C ASP A 86 -13.54 -4.56 16.73
N TYR A 87 -12.89 -5.61 17.25
CA TYR A 87 -11.51 -5.97 16.93
C TYR A 87 -11.28 -6.19 15.43
N PHE A 88 -12.12 -6.99 14.77
CA PHE A 88 -11.97 -7.20 13.33
C PHE A 88 -12.32 -5.96 12.52
N HIS A 89 -13.24 -5.13 13.01
CA HIS A 89 -13.67 -3.92 12.32
C HIS A 89 -12.54 -2.89 12.30
N ILE A 90 -11.87 -2.66 13.44
CA ILE A 90 -10.81 -1.67 13.52
C ILE A 90 -9.59 -2.05 12.69
N ILE A 91 -9.17 -3.32 12.74
CA ILE A 91 -8.02 -3.76 11.95
C ILE A 91 -8.38 -3.74 10.46
N SER A 92 -9.60 -4.14 10.09
CA SER A 92 -10.06 -4.02 8.71
C SER A 92 -10.09 -2.56 8.24
N LEU A 93 -10.52 -1.62 9.09
CA LEU A 93 -10.51 -0.19 8.79
C LEU A 93 -9.08 0.32 8.54
N HIS A 94 -8.12 -0.04 9.40
CA HIS A 94 -6.70 0.31 9.25
C HIS A 94 -6.13 -0.27 7.95
N GLU A 95 -6.34 -1.55 7.70
CA GLU A 95 -5.80 -2.24 6.54
C GLU A 95 -6.39 -1.75 5.22
N VAL A 96 -7.70 -1.55 5.15
CA VAL A 96 -8.35 -0.96 3.97
C VAL A 96 -7.87 0.49 3.76
N SER A 97 -7.61 1.22 4.83
CA SER A 97 -7.09 2.59 4.76
C SER A 97 -5.70 2.67 4.13
N HIS A 98 -4.84 1.66 4.27
CA HIS A 98 -3.58 1.60 3.52
C HIS A 98 -3.78 1.59 2.00
N TYR A 99 -4.87 0.98 1.54
CA TYR A 99 -5.22 1.04 0.14
C TYR A 99 -5.87 2.38 -0.21
N GLN A 100 -6.69 2.98 0.65
CA GLN A 100 -7.46 4.16 0.23
C GLN A 100 -6.82 5.52 0.54
N ILE A 101 -5.98 5.58 1.57
CA ILE A 101 -5.47 6.83 2.13
C ILE A 101 -3.99 6.99 1.77
N ILE A 102 -3.13 6.01 2.05
CA ILE A 102 -1.68 6.02 1.74
C ILE A 102 -1.16 4.57 1.69
N PRO A 103 -0.44 4.10 0.64
CA PRO A 103 -0.14 4.69 -0.66
C PRO A 103 -0.74 3.83 -1.79
N TYR A 104 -1.92 4.21 -2.28
CA TYR A 104 -2.63 3.52 -3.38
C TYR A 104 -1.83 3.48 -4.68
N ASP A 105 -0.96 4.47 -4.93
CA ASP A 105 -0.18 4.57 -6.15
C ASP A 105 1.24 4.07 -5.93
N GLY A 106 1.64 3.01 -6.65
CA GLY A 106 3.01 2.52 -6.63
C GLY A 106 4.06 3.58 -7.00
N LEU A 107 3.68 4.61 -7.79
CA LEU A 107 4.54 5.77 -8.07
C LEU A 107 4.78 6.62 -6.82
N ILE A 108 3.72 6.95 -6.07
CA ILE A 108 3.85 7.69 -4.79
C ILE A 108 4.67 6.86 -3.81
N HIS A 109 4.37 5.57 -3.67
CA HIS A 109 5.13 4.70 -2.77
C HIS A 109 6.63 4.65 -3.13
N ALA A 110 6.98 4.56 -4.42
CA ALA A 110 8.37 4.61 -4.87
C ALA A 110 9.05 5.96 -4.51
N LYS A 111 8.33 7.07 -4.66
CA LYS A 111 8.82 8.40 -4.24
C LYS A 111 9.07 8.48 -2.73
N LEU A 112 8.15 7.97 -1.91
CA LEU A 112 8.30 7.97 -0.45
C LEU A 112 9.48 7.08 0.00
N LEU A 113 9.61 5.88 -0.58
CA LEU A 113 10.73 4.99 -0.31
C LEU A 113 12.08 5.61 -0.65
N ARG A 114 12.16 6.29 -1.81
CA ARG A 114 13.35 7.05 -2.19
C ARG A 114 13.64 8.15 -1.16
N ALA A 115 12.63 8.93 -0.79
CA ALA A 115 12.78 10.03 0.15
C ALA A 115 13.27 9.56 1.54
N ALA A 116 12.79 8.41 2.02
CA ALA A 116 13.27 7.78 3.24
C ALA A 116 14.72 7.29 3.10
N SER A 117 15.07 6.68 1.98
CA SER A 117 16.40 6.10 1.69
C SER A 117 17.54 7.13 1.67
N ILE A 118 17.23 8.43 1.66
CA ILE A 118 18.22 9.51 1.81
C ILE A 118 18.87 9.47 3.21
N HIS A 119 18.11 9.08 4.24
CA HIS A 119 18.56 9.13 5.64
C HIS A 119 18.69 7.77 6.31
N VAL A 120 18.03 6.74 5.78
CA VAL A 120 18.12 5.36 6.28
C VAL A 120 18.57 4.42 5.18
N ASN A 121 19.10 3.25 5.56
CA ASN A 121 19.41 2.20 4.58
C ASN A 121 18.12 1.83 3.81
N GLN A 122 18.25 1.51 2.53
CA GLN A 122 17.11 1.13 1.68
C GLN A 122 16.28 -0.02 2.29
N ASN A 123 16.91 -0.96 3.00
CA ASN A 123 16.18 -2.04 3.68
C ASN A 123 15.30 -1.54 4.85
N TYR A 124 15.61 -0.40 5.45
CA TYR A 124 14.84 0.23 6.52
C TYR A 124 13.85 1.31 6.03
N ALA A 125 13.98 1.76 4.79
CA ALA A 125 13.05 2.71 4.17
C ALA A 125 11.56 2.31 4.31
N PRO A 126 11.14 1.04 4.11
CA PRO A 126 9.72 0.68 4.27
C PRO A 126 9.19 0.95 5.68
N ILE A 127 10.01 0.75 6.72
CA ILE A 127 9.61 1.01 8.11
C ILE A 127 9.21 2.48 8.28
N VAL A 128 10.01 3.41 7.73
CA VAL A 128 9.69 4.84 7.81
C VAL A 128 8.41 5.17 7.06
N VAL A 129 8.23 4.61 5.86
CA VAL A 129 7.06 4.86 5.04
C VAL A 129 5.79 4.32 5.71
N ASN A 130 5.87 3.13 6.31
CA ASN A 130 4.75 2.52 7.01
C ASN A 130 4.41 3.31 8.29
N VAL A 131 5.40 3.69 9.11
CA VAL A 131 5.15 4.58 10.27
C VAL A 131 4.48 5.89 9.83
N PHE A 132 4.94 6.49 8.72
CA PHE A 132 4.33 7.71 8.21
C PHE A 132 2.88 7.50 7.76
N ALA A 133 2.60 6.38 7.08
CA ALA A 133 1.25 6.02 6.63
C ALA A 133 0.33 5.74 7.81
N ASP A 134 0.75 4.92 8.77
CA ASP A 134 -0.03 4.51 9.94
C ASP A 134 -0.43 5.71 10.78
N LEU A 135 0.51 6.62 11.07
CA LEU A 135 0.21 7.84 11.82
C LEU A 135 -0.87 8.69 11.14
N ILE A 136 -0.89 8.75 9.80
CA ILE A 136 -1.91 9.50 9.05
C ILE A 136 -3.24 8.74 9.04
N ILE A 137 -3.19 7.44 8.78
CA ILE A 137 -4.36 6.55 8.73
C ILE A 137 -5.08 6.58 10.08
N ASP A 138 -4.36 6.31 11.16
CA ASP A 138 -4.93 6.24 12.51
C ASP A 138 -5.39 7.59 13.02
N ALA A 139 -4.72 8.69 12.62
CA ALA A 139 -5.24 10.03 12.90
C ALA A 139 -6.56 10.32 12.17
N LYS A 140 -6.74 9.82 10.93
CA LYS A 140 -8.01 9.94 10.20
C LYS A 140 -9.08 9.03 10.78
N LEU A 141 -8.74 7.80 11.13
CA LEU A 141 -9.67 6.84 11.73
C LEU A 141 -10.12 7.29 13.11
N TYR A 142 -9.23 7.82 13.94
CA TYR A 142 -9.57 8.39 15.24
C TYR A 142 -10.62 9.51 15.16
N LYS A 143 -10.56 10.36 14.14
CA LYS A 143 -11.59 11.40 13.93
C LYS A 143 -12.98 10.83 13.67
N LYS A 144 -13.09 9.63 13.12
CA LYS A 144 -14.36 8.96 12.79
C LYS A 144 -14.82 7.99 13.89
N HIS A 145 -13.88 7.22 14.45
CA HIS A 145 -14.11 6.12 15.38
C HIS A 145 -13.23 6.24 16.62
N PRO A 146 -13.34 7.34 17.40
CA PRO A 146 -12.43 7.60 18.51
C PRO A 146 -12.51 6.52 19.59
N GLU A 147 -13.71 6.05 19.93
CA GLU A 147 -13.91 5.02 20.96
C GLU A 147 -13.25 3.70 20.58
N LEU A 148 -13.42 3.29 19.31
CA LEU A 148 -12.89 2.03 18.79
C LEU A 148 -11.36 2.03 18.72
N ILE A 149 -10.76 3.14 18.24
CA ILE A 149 -9.30 3.33 18.20
C ILE A 149 -8.72 3.35 19.63
N ILE A 150 -9.31 4.12 20.54
CA ILE A 150 -8.87 4.18 21.95
C ILE A 150 -8.92 2.80 22.61
N TRP A 151 -9.99 2.05 22.36
CA TRP A 151 -10.17 0.71 22.93
C TRP A 151 -9.10 -0.25 22.42
N GLU A 152 -8.90 -0.32 21.10
CA GLU A 152 -7.89 -1.20 20.47
C GLU A 152 -6.50 -0.87 21.01
N SER A 153 -6.12 0.41 21.00
CA SER A 153 -4.75 0.79 21.36
C SER A 153 -4.45 0.55 22.84
N LYS A 154 -5.46 0.68 23.72
CA LYS A 154 -5.34 0.24 25.12
C LYS A 154 -5.17 -1.27 25.23
N ALA A 155 -5.99 -2.04 24.51
CA ALA A 155 -5.92 -3.50 24.55
C ALA A 155 -4.55 -4.00 24.09
N THR A 156 -4.01 -3.44 23.01
CA THR A 156 -2.70 -3.76 22.46
C THR A 156 -1.56 -3.34 23.41
N TYR A 157 -1.62 -2.14 23.99
CA TYR A 157 -0.63 -1.66 24.98
C TYR A 157 -0.57 -2.59 26.21
N GLU A 158 -1.72 -2.89 26.82
CA GLU A 158 -1.79 -3.78 27.98
C GLU A 158 -1.31 -5.19 27.64
N HIS A 159 -1.68 -5.71 26.46
CA HIS A 159 -1.23 -7.02 26.01
C HIS A 159 0.30 -7.11 25.92
N ILE A 160 0.94 -6.13 25.29
CA ILE A 160 2.41 -6.07 25.16
C ILE A 160 3.06 -5.93 26.54
N LYS A 161 2.52 -5.07 27.40
CA LYS A 161 3.03 -4.86 28.76
C LYS A 161 3.02 -6.15 29.59
N THR A 162 1.98 -6.98 29.46
CA THR A 162 1.92 -8.28 30.18
C THR A 162 2.95 -9.30 29.70
N LYS A 163 3.45 -9.18 28.46
CA LYS A 163 4.43 -10.11 27.87
C LYS A 163 5.88 -9.79 28.23
N GLY A 164 6.18 -8.56 28.66
CA GLY A 164 7.52 -8.18 29.10
C GLY A 164 7.88 -6.73 28.80
N GLN A 165 9.16 -6.47 28.59
CA GLN A 165 9.68 -5.14 28.32
C GLN A 165 9.38 -4.72 26.87
N MET A 166 8.69 -3.60 26.73
CA MET A 166 8.40 -2.98 25.44
C MET A 166 9.65 -2.33 24.83
N SER A 167 9.85 -2.51 23.53
CA SER A 167 10.93 -1.86 22.78
C SER A 167 10.72 -0.34 22.71
N ASN A 168 11.82 0.40 22.57
CA ASN A 168 11.74 1.86 22.42
C ASN A 168 10.97 2.27 21.16
N PHE A 169 10.92 1.41 20.14
CA PHE A 169 10.13 1.65 18.93
C PHE A 169 8.63 1.59 19.20
N SER A 170 8.15 0.55 19.89
CA SER A 170 6.74 0.45 20.29
C SER A 170 6.34 1.58 21.25
N LYS A 171 7.21 1.93 22.21
CA LYS A 171 7.00 3.11 23.08
C LYS A 171 6.86 4.39 22.26
N PHE A 172 7.72 4.57 21.25
CA PHE A 172 7.63 5.71 20.35
C PHE A 172 6.30 5.76 19.61
N LEU A 173 5.79 4.62 19.11
CA LEU A 173 4.51 4.55 18.40
C LEU A 173 3.34 4.94 19.30
N PHE A 174 3.23 4.31 20.48
CA PHE A 174 2.18 4.65 21.44
C PHE A 174 2.23 6.12 21.84
N ARG A 175 3.42 6.66 22.05
CA ARG A 175 3.57 8.08 22.37
C ARG A 175 3.24 8.99 21.20
N ALA A 176 3.59 8.59 19.98
CA ALA A 176 3.20 9.32 18.77
C ALA A 176 1.68 9.33 18.61
N TYR A 177 0.99 8.20 18.84
CA TYR A 177 -0.48 8.14 18.80
C TYR A 177 -1.15 9.09 19.80
N GLU A 178 -0.69 9.13 21.06
CA GLU A 178 -1.17 10.11 22.05
C GLU A 178 -1.04 11.56 21.56
N LYS A 179 0.10 11.90 20.95
CA LYS A 179 0.35 13.23 20.39
C LYS A 179 -0.50 13.51 19.14
N MET A 180 -0.69 12.53 18.27
CA MET A 180 -1.54 12.65 17.06
C MET A 180 -3.00 12.90 17.43
N TRP A 181 -3.49 12.23 18.48
CA TRP A 181 -4.89 12.33 18.94
C TRP A 181 -5.11 13.41 20.00
N ASN A 182 -4.03 14.00 20.54
CA ASN A 182 -4.05 14.99 21.61
C ASN A 182 -4.78 14.48 22.87
N ILE A 183 -4.47 13.24 23.27
CA ILE A 183 -4.97 12.59 24.49
C ILE A 183 -3.82 12.02 25.31
N ASN A 184 -4.05 11.78 26.61
CA ASN A 184 -3.16 10.99 27.45
C ASN A 184 -3.86 9.67 27.74
N LEU A 185 -3.32 8.59 27.21
CA LEU A 185 -3.91 7.26 27.18
C LEU A 185 -3.11 6.26 28.02
N PHE A 186 -1.79 6.39 28.00
CA PHE A 186 -0.83 5.42 28.55
C PHE A 186 -0.04 6.00 29.72
N GLU A 187 0.73 5.15 30.40
CA GLU A 187 1.56 5.58 31.53
C GLU A 187 2.73 6.47 31.07
N VAL A 188 2.68 7.74 31.45
CA VAL A 188 3.64 8.78 30.99
C VAL A 188 5.08 8.43 31.35
N GLU A 189 5.32 7.83 32.52
CA GLU A 189 6.67 7.50 33.01
C GLU A 189 7.40 6.49 32.11
N GLU A 190 6.68 5.54 31.51
CA GLU A 190 7.24 4.53 30.61
C GLU A 190 7.55 5.08 29.21
N LEU A 191 6.83 6.13 28.79
CA LEU A 191 6.91 6.69 27.44
C LEU A 191 7.71 8.00 27.36
N GLN A 192 8.05 8.60 28.51
CA GLN A 192 8.64 9.95 28.59
C GLN A 192 9.94 10.10 27.78
N GLU A 193 10.74 9.04 27.69
CA GLU A 193 11.99 9.05 26.88
C GLU A 193 11.74 9.32 25.40
N MET A 194 10.53 9.01 24.89
CA MET A 194 10.14 9.20 23.50
C MET A 194 9.41 10.53 23.24
N ASP A 195 9.19 11.38 24.26
CA ASP A 195 8.45 12.65 24.14
C ASP A 195 9.01 13.56 23.05
N LEU A 196 10.33 13.82 23.09
CA LEU A 196 10.96 14.74 22.16
C LEU A 196 10.94 14.21 20.71
N LEU A 197 11.10 12.90 20.54
CA LEU A 197 11.11 12.27 19.23
C LEU A 197 9.71 12.22 18.63
N SER A 198 8.72 11.77 19.41
CA SER A 198 7.31 11.73 19.02
C SER A 198 6.79 13.13 18.67
N GLU A 199 7.12 14.18 19.45
CA GLU A 199 6.72 15.55 19.13
C GLU A 199 7.31 16.03 17.79
N LYS A 200 8.59 15.76 17.54
CA LYS A 200 9.24 16.14 16.27
C LYS A 200 8.60 15.44 15.08
N VAL A 201 8.31 14.15 15.19
CA VAL A 201 7.70 13.36 14.10
C VAL A 201 6.26 13.79 13.88
N THR A 202 5.43 13.79 14.92
CA THR A 202 3.99 14.12 14.81
C THR A 202 3.76 15.55 14.32
N LYS A 203 4.58 16.52 14.71
CA LYS A 203 4.51 17.89 14.19
C LYS A 203 4.77 17.97 12.68
N VAL A 204 5.69 17.15 12.16
CA VAL A 204 5.97 17.06 10.73
C VAL A 204 4.83 16.38 9.99
N VAL A 205 4.30 15.29 10.57
CA VAL A 205 3.20 14.53 9.97
C VAL A 205 1.93 15.38 9.92
N LEU A 206 1.46 15.93 11.04
CA LEU A 206 0.19 16.66 11.16
C LEU A 206 0.10 17.92 10.29
N LYS A 207 1.22 18.58 10.00
CA LYS A 207 1.22 19.83 9.26
C LYS A 207 0.80 19.59 7.81
N ASP A 208 -0.37 20.07 7.39
CA ASP A 208 -0.86 20.00 6.01
C ASP A 208 -0.80 18.59 5.42
N PHE A 209 -1.13 17.57 6.22
CA PHE A 209 -0.92 16.16 5.86
C PHE A 209 -1.78 15.68 4.68
N GLU A 210 -2.84 16.43 4.34
CA GLU A 210 -3.68 16.18 3.16
C GLU A 210 -3.00 16.62 1.84
N ASP A 211 -1.95 17.45 1.90
CA ASP A 211 -1.20 17.86 0.72
C ASP A 211 -0.11 16.83 0.36
N GLU A 212 -0.44 15.95 -0.59
CA GLU A 212 0.44 14.89 -1.09
C GLU A 212 1.77 15.41 -1.66
N SER A 213 1.78 16.64 -2.20
CA SER A 213 2.99 17.23 -2.80
C SER A 213 4.11 17.44 -1.76
N THR A 214 3.75 17.47 -0.48
CA THR A 214 4.68 17.66 0.63
C THR A 214 5.19 16.34 1.24
N TRP A 215 4.60 15.20 0.87
CA TRP A 215 4.87 13.93 1.54
C TRP A 215 6.31 13.46 1.41
N GLU A 216 6.94 13.60 0.23
CA GLU A 216 8.36 13.24 0.05
C GLU A 216 9.27 13.97 1.06
N LYS A 217 9.06 15.29 1.20
CA LYS A 217 9.84 16.12 2.14
C LYS A 217 9.56 15.72 3.60
N LYS A 218 8.31 15.42 3.93
CA LYS A 218 7.92 14.97 5.27
C LYS A 218 8.53 13.62 5.60
N VAL A 219 8.38 12.62 4.73
CA VAL A 219 8.98 11.28 4.89
C VAL A 219 10.48 11.37 5.03
N SER A 220 11.17 12.18 4.22
CA SER A 220 12.61 12.42 4.37
C SER A 220 12.95 13.01 5.75
N THR A 221 12.16 13.99 6.22
CA THR A 221 12.34 14.60 7.54
C THR A 221 12.07 13.60 8.68
N VAL A 222 11.04 12.77 8.56
CA VAL A 222 10.70 11.70 9.51
C VAL A 222 11.81 10.65 9.54
N ALA A 223 12.32 10.22 8.38
CA ALA A 223 13.45 9.29 8.26
C ALA A 223 14.68 9.79 9.02
N ARG A 224 14.99 11.09 8.89
CA ARG A 224 16.09 11.73 9.62
C ARG A 224 15.89 11.72 11.14
N HIS A 225 14.65 11.88 11.61
CA HIS A 225 14.35 11.82 13.05
C HIS A 225 14.39 10.39 13.59
N LEU A 226 13.89 9.42 12.83
CA LEU A 226 13.81 8.01 13.24
C LEU A 226 15.11 7.22 13.01
N SER A 227 16.10 7.79 12.31
CA SER A 227 17.28 7.03 11.86
C SER A 227 18.06 6.32 12.97
N THR A 228 18.12 6.93 14.16
CA THR A 228 18.81 6.33 15.32
C THR A 228 17.96 5.21 15.91
N LEU A 229 16.69 5.50 16.21
CA LEU A 229 15.75 4.53 16.77
C LEU A 229 15.61 3.28 15.89
N ILE A 230 15.56 3.46 14.58
CA ILE A 230 15.51 2.34 13.62
C ILE A 230 16.76 1.47 13.69
N LYS A 231 17.95 2.08 13.75
CA LYS A 231 19.21 1.32 13.85
C LYS A 231 19.34 0.58 15.17
N ASP A 232 18.80 1.16 16.24
CA ASP A 232 18.84 0.57 17.58
C ASP A 232 17.83 -0.58 17.71
N THR A 233 16.73 -0.55 16.94
CA THR A 233 15.64 -1.53 17.04
C THR A 233 15.78 -2.68 16.03
N PHE A 234 16.17 -2.39 14.79
CA PHE A 234 16.12 -3.36 13.68
C PHE A 234 17.50 -3.76 13.20
N THR A 235 17.78 -5.06 13.18
CA THR A 235 19.09 -5.58 12.79
C THR A 235 19.01 -6.34 11.46
N LEU A 236 19.88 -5.99 10.51
CA LEU A 236 20.04 -6.75 9.27
C LEU A 236 20.85 -8.02 9.54
N THR A 237 20.31 -9.17 9.15
CA THR A 237 20.92 -10.49 9.39
C THR A 237 20.96 -11.35 8.14
N GLY A 238 21.89 -12.30 8.11
CA GLY A 238 21.99 -13.29 7.03
C GLY A 238 20.97 -14.42 7.21
N ALA A 239 20.56 -15.09 6.12
CA ALA A 239 19.53 -16.14 6.13
C ALA A 239 19.74 -17.23 7.21
N HIS A 240 21.00 -17.59 7.48
CA HIS A 240 21.36 -18.69 8.39
C HIS A 240 21.67 -18.27 9.83
N ASN A 241 21.60 -16.97 10.16
CA ASN A 241 21.82 -16.50 11.53
C ASN A 241 20.64 -16.88 12.42
N LYS A 242 20.95 -17.26 13.67
CA LYS A 242 19.95 -17.52 14.72
C LYS A 242 19.32 -16.20 15.15
N THR A 243 17.99 -16.17 15.16
CA THR A 243 17.21 -15.04 15.67
C THR A 243 17.33 -14.94 17.18
N GLU A 244 17.48 -13.72 17.70
CA GLU A 244 17.45 -13.47 19.14
C GLU A 244 16.08 -13.77 19.75
N LYS A 245 16.05 -14.11 21.05
CA LYS A 245 14.81 -14.45 21.76
C LYS A 245 13.94 -13.20 21.89
N GLY A 246 12.71 -13.26 21.41
CA GLY A 246 11.77 -12.12 21.40
C GLY A 246 11.77 -11.33 20.08
N ASN A 247 12.64 -11.70 19.13
CA ASN A 247 12.63 -11.17 17.78
C ASN A 247 12.10 -12.22 16.80
N GLU A 248 11.53 -11.76 15.71
CA GLU A 248 11.25 -12.58 14.54
C GLU A 248 12.03 -12.11 13.33
N LYS A 249 12.24 -13.03 12.40
CA LYS A 249 12.98 -12.78 11.18
C LYS A 249 12.01 -12.56 10.03
N ARG A 250 12.17 -11.46 9.30
CA ARG A 250 11.41 -11.15 8.08
C ARG A 250 12.35 -10.89 6.91
N LYS A 251 11.89 -11.20 5.71
CA LYS A 251 12.64 -10.91 4.48
C LYS A 251 12.42 -9.45 4.11
N SER A 252 13.48 -8.68 3.97
CA SER A 252 13.39 -7.32 3.47
C SER A 252 13.14 -7.33 1.95
N PRO A 253 12.49 -6.29 1.40
CA PRO A 253 12.32 -6.17 -0.05
C PRO A 253 13.64 -6.14 -0.84
N GLY A 254 14.75 -5.75 -0.19
CA GLY A 254 16.10 -5.81 -0.75
C GLY A 254 16.73 -7.20 -0.76
N GLY A 255 16.02 -8.24 -0.33
CA GLY A 255 16.47 -9.64 -0.33
C GLY A 255 17.32 -10.05 0.86
N SER A 256 17.57 -9.12 1.80
CA SER A 256 18.21 -9.42 3.08
C SER A 256 17.17 -9.93 4.09
N PHE A 257 17.62 -10.43 5.25
CA PHE A 257 16.72 -10.69 6.37
C PHE A 257 16.90 -9.61 7.43
N MET A 258 15.82 -9.33 8.15
CA MET A 258 15.79 -8.36 9.23
C MET A 258 15.18 -9.00 10.46
N GLU A 259 15.80 -8.76 11.61
CA GLU A 259 15.23 -9.10 12.91
C GLU A 259 14.38 -7.93 13.41
N ILE A 260 13.15 -8.27 13.78
CA ILE A 260 12.10 -7.35 14.19
C ILE A 260 11.59 -7.82 15.56
N PRO A 261 11.56 -6.95 16.57
CA PRO A 261 10.96 -7.29 17.87
C PRO A 261 9.49 -7.70 17.75
N GLN A 262 9.07 -8.73 18.51
CA GLN A 262 7.69 -9.24 18.46
C GLN A 262 6.65 -8.19 18.87
N ASP A 263 6.97 -7.31 19.81
CA ASP A 263 6.08 -6.23 20.22
C ASP A 263 5.84 -5.24 19.08
N VAL A 264 6.84 -4.96 18.24
CA VAL A 264 6.65 -4.14 17.03
C VAL A 264 5.71 -4.83 16.04
N LEU A 265 5.81 -6.16 15.90
CA LEU A 265 4.88 -6.92 15.06
C LEU A 265 3.45 -6.92 15.59
N GLU A 266 3.26 -6.81 16.90
CA GLU A 266 1.94 -6.71 17.50
C GLU A 266 1.31 -5.32 17.33
N VAL A 267 2.12 -4.25 17.21
CA VAL A 267 1.62 -2.88 17.01
C VAL A 267 1.43 -2.51 15.53
N MET A 268 2.32 -2.96 14.64
CA MET A 268 2.37 -2.53 13.23
C MET A 268 2.23 -3.69 12.22
N ASP A 269 1.90 -4.90 12.67
CA ASP A 269 2.01 -6.12 11.86
C ASP A 269 3.41 -6.20 11.22
N ASN A 270 3.54 -6.34 9.91
CA ASN A 270 4.85 -6.39 9.25
C ASN A 270 5.31 -4.99 8.79
N PRO A 271 6.26 -4.33 9.47
CA PRO A 271 6.72 -2.98 9.09
C PRO A 271 7.53 -2.93 7.79
N LEU A 272 7.84 -4.10 7.19
CA LEU A 272 8.51 -4.21 5.89
C LEU A 272 7.54 -4.50 4.75
N GLU A 273 6.27 -4.76 5.06
CA GLU A 273 5.27 -5.05 4.06
C GLU A 273 5.08 -3.85 3.12
N THR A 274 5.01 -4.14 1.83
CA THR A 274 4.71 -3.13 0.81
C THR A 274 3.30 -3.36 0.33
N LYS A 275 2.43 -2.37 0.53
CA LYS A 275 1.05 -2.39 0.08
C LYS A 275 0.96 -1.65 -1.26
N ASN A 276 0.57 -2.34 -2.33
CA ASN A 276 0.43 -1.75 -3.68
C ASN A 276 -0.88 -2.20 -4.34
N SER A 277 -1.82 -1.27 -4.46
CA SER A 277 -3.13 -1.52 -5.07
C SER A 277 -3.07 -1.79 -6.58
N ASP A 278 -2.06 -1.29 -7.28
CA ASP A 278 -1.93 -1.45 -8.73
C ASP A 278 -1.76 -2.92 -9.11
N ARG A 279 -1.27 -3.76 -8.19
CA ARG A 279 -1.11 -5.20 -8.38
C ARG A 279 -2.38 -6.00 -8.12
N LEU A 280 -3.41 -5.40 -7.53
CA LEU A 280 -4.71 -6.05 -7.33
C LEU A 280 -5.51 -6.17 -8.64
N LYS A 281 -5.18 -5.34 -9.65
CA LYS A 281 -5.88 -5.31 -10.94
C LYS A 281 -5.24 -6.28 -11.93
N GLU A 282 -6.01 -7.25 -12.42
CA GLU A 282 -5.57 -8.14 -13.48
C GLU A 282 -5.25 -7.36 -14.77
N GLY A 283 -4.15 -7.72 -15.46
CA GLY A 283 -3.75 -7.10 -16.74
C GLY A 283 -3.15 -5.70 -16.64
N ASN A 284 -2.79 -5.23 -15.44
CA ASN A 284 -2.32 -3.85 -15.22
C ASN A 284 -0.81 -3.62 -15.52
N GLU A 285 -0.16 -4.54 -16.24
CA GLU A 285 1.29 -4.51 -16.47
C GLU A 285 1.76 -3.23 -17.18
N ASP A 286 1.00 -2.74 -18.16
CA ASP A 286 1.40 -1.56 -18.91
C ASP A 286 1.27 -0.27 -18.09
N ALA A 287 0.28 -0.18 -17.19
CA ALA A 287 0.20 0.94 -16.26
C ALA A 287 1.36 0.92 -15.26
N LEU A 288 1.74 -0.25 -14.74
CA LEU A 288 2.91 -0.40 -13.87
C LEU A 288 4.19 0.05 -14.58
N LYS A 289 4.39 -0.35 -15.85
CA LYS A 289 5.52 0.12 -16.67
C LYS A 289 5.49 1.64 -16.85
N GLN A 290 4.32 2.21 -17.15
CA GLN A 290 4.18 3.67 -17.29
C GLN A 290 4.53 4.41 -16.01
N LYS A 291 4.11 3.90 -14.84
CA LYS A 291 4.46 4.46 -13.52
C LYS A 291 5.95 4.35 -13.24
N ALA A 292 6.57 3.21 -13.56
CA ALA A 292 8.02 3.04 -13.42
C ALA A 292 8.80 4.02 -14.33
N GLU A 293 8.36 4.20 -15.57
CA GLU A 293 8.94 5.19 -16.49
C GLU A 293 8.73 6.63 -16.00
N GLU A 294 7.56 6.94 -15.43
CA GLU A 294 7.28 8.25 -14.85
C GLU A 294 8.16 8.53 -13.63
N PHE A 295 8.35 7.55 -12.76
CA PHE A 295 9.26 7.65 -11.62
C PHE A 295 10.70 7.95 -12.07
N ALA A 296 11.16 7.31 -13.15
CA ALA A 296 12.51 7.49 -13.68
C ALA A 296 12.82 8.92 -14.16
N LYS A 297 11.80 9.70 -14.56
CA LYS A 297 11.98 11.06 -15.13
C LYS A 297 12.75 12.02 -14.22
N TYR A 298 12.59 11.88 -12.92
CA TYR A 298 13.11 12.82 -11.93
C TYR A 298 14.14 12.19 -10.97
N VAL A 299 14.57 10.96 -11.25
CA VAL A 299 15.36 10.15 -10.31
C VAL A 299 16.64 9.66 -10.98
N PRO A 300 17.82 9.86 -10.37
CA PRO A 300 19.06 9.29 -10.89
C PRO A 300 19.01 7.76 -10.83
N PHE A 301 19.67 7.08 -11.78
CA PHE A 301 19.61 5.62 -11.88
C PHE A 301 19.98 4.89 -10.57
N SER A 302 20.96 5.43 -9.82
CA SER A 302 21.41 4.89 -8.53
C SER A 302 20.31 4.84 -7.47
N GLU A 303 19.29 5.70 -7.57
CA GLU A 303 18.17 5.79 -6.62
C GLU A 303 16.86 5.25 -7.21
N PHE A 304 16.88 4.75 -8.44
CA PHE A 304 15.68 4.30 -9.15
C PHE A 304 15.32 2.85 -8.83
N GLY A 305 16.24 1.92 -9.12
CA GLY A 305 15.90 0.49 -9.20
C GLY A 305 15.41 -0.12 -7.89
N GLY A 306 15.99 0.33 -6.77
CA GLY A 306 15.63 -0.14 -5.44
C GLY A 306 14.19 0.24 -5.03
N PRO A 307 13.89 1.55 -4.90
CA PRO A 307 12.54 2.02 -4.59
C PRO A 307 11.47 1.55 -5.59
N ALA A 308 11.77 1.52 -6.89
CA ALA A 308 10.80 1.09 -7.91
C ALA A 308 10.45 -0.41 -7.81
N ARG A 309 11.45 -1.27 -7.54
CA ARG A 309 11.22 -2.70 -7.32
C ARG A 309 10.43 -2.94 -6.05
N GLN A 310 10.83 -2.27 -4.98
CA GLN A 310 10.19 -2.43 -3.69
C GLN A 310 8.73 -1.96 -3.72
N ALA A 311 8.45 -0.83 -4.36
CA ALA A 311 7.09 -0.35 -4.59
C ALA A 311 6.26 -1.25 -5.53
N GLY A 312 6.86 -2.26 -6.15
CA GLY A 312 6.16 -3.20 -7.03
C GLY A 312 5.80 -2.62 -8.41
N ILE A 313 6.28 -1.43 -8.77
CA ILE A 313 6.06 -0.83 -10.10
C ILE A 313 7.06 -1.32 -11.15
N LEU A 314 8.24 -1.76 -10.70
CA LEU A 314 9.23 -2.37 -11.58
C LEU A 314 8.92 -3.87 -11.71
N LEU A 315 8.39 -4.26 -12.87
CA LEU A 315 8.27 -5.66 -13.28
C LEU A 315 9.68 -6.27 -13.48
N ASP A 316 9.80 -7.60 -13.52
CA ASP A 316 11.08 -8.38 -13.59
C ASP A 316 11.98 -8.10 -14.82
N GLY A 317 11.77 -7.00 -15.54
CA GLY A 317 12.67 -6.49 -16.58
C GLY A 317 13.90 -5.77 -16.04
N GLU A 318 14.81 -5.40 -16.94
CA GLU A 318 16.01 -4.66 -16.58
C GLU A 318 15.67 -3.25 -16.05
N PRO A 319 16.08 -2.90 -14.81
CA PRO A 319 15.85 -1.56 -14.25
C PRO A 319 16.43 -0.46 -15.14
N LEU A 320 17.58 -0.73 -15.76
CA LEU A 320 18.28 0.22 -16.61
C LEU A 320 17.48 0.56 -17.87
N ALA A 321 16.91 -0.44 -18.53
CA ALA A 321 16.09 -0.23 -19.72
C ALA A 321 14.84 0.61 -19.40
N THR A 322 14.17 0.31 -18.29
CA THR A 322 12.98 1.07 -17.85
C THR A 322 13.33 2.51 -17.51
N TRP A 323 14.46 2.72 -16.83
CA TRP A 323 14.97 4.05 -16.51
C TRP A 323 15.27 4.87 -17.77
N TYR A 324 15.97 4.29 -18.74
CA TYR A 324 16.25 4.96 -20.02
C TYR A 324 14.97 5.28 -20.81
N ARG A 325 13.98 4.38 -20.85
CA ARG A 325 12.69 4.65 -21.49
C ARG A 325 11.98 5.84 -20.85
N GLY A 326 11.98 5.92 -19.51
CA GLY A 326 11.39 7.04 -18.78
C GLY A 326 12.01 8.38 -19.15
N LEU A 327 13.34 8.44 -19.24
CA LEU A 327 14.07 9.63 -19.71
C LEU A 327 13.75 9.97 -21.17
N ALA A 328 13.72 8.95 -22.05
CA ALA A 328 13.52 9.13 -23.48
C ALA A 328 12.07 9.48 -23.88
N LYS A 329 11.08 9.17 -23.02
CA LYS A 329 9.64 9.29 -23.32
C LYS A 329 9.19 10.66 -23.80
N ASN A 330 9.91 11.73 -23.41
CA ASN A 330 9.62 13.10 -23.81
C ASN A 330 10.74 13.72 -24.69
N LEU A 331 11.78 12.95 -25.04
CA LEU A 331 12.88 13.43 -25.90
C LEU A 331 12.59 13.22 -27.38
N ILE A 332 11.69 12.29 -27.72
CA ILE A 332 11.36 11.94 -29.10
C ILE A 332 9.87 12.21 -29.33
N GLU A 333 9.56 13.23 -30.13
CA GLU A 333 8.20 13.51 -30.59
C GLU A 333 7.84 12.51 -31.71
N ILE A 334 6.91 11.59 -31.44
CA ILE A 334 6.39 10.68 -32.46
C ILE A 334 5.21 11.35 -33.15
N LYS A 335 5.45 11.94 -34.32
CA LYS A 335 4.38 12.41 -35.21
C LYS A 335 3.86 11.23 -36.02
N ILE A 336 2.64 10.79 -35.71
CA ILE A 336 1.95 9.77 -36.48
C ILE A 336 1.31 10.47 -37.68
N PHE A 337 1.87 10.23 -38.87
CA PHE A 337 1.26 10.67 -40.13
C PHE A 337 0.46 9.50 -40.68
N GLU A 338 -0.84 9.71 -40.87
CA GLU A 338 -1.72 8.77 -41.55
C GLU A 338 -1.82 9.20 -43.02
N GLU A 339 -1.22 8.45 -43.94
CA GLU A 339 -1.43 8.66 -45.37
C GLU A 339 -2.84 8.18 -45.73
N LYS A 340 -3.80 9.11 -45.79
CA LYS A 340 -5.09 8.85 -46.44
C LYS A 340 -4.80 8.64 -47.94
N PRO A 341 -5.22 7.52 -48.57
CA PRO A 341 -5.03 7.34 -50.00
C PRO A 341 -5.82 8.42 -50.75
N GLY A 342 -5.11 9.43 -51.25
CA GLY A 342 -5.67 10.49 -52.06
C GLY A 342 -5.92 10.00 -53.48
N GLY A 343 -7.12 10.23 -54.01
CA GLY A 343 -7.36 10.13 -55.46
C GLY A 343 -8.63 9.42 -55.93
N GLN A 344 -9.59 9.11 -55.08
CA GLN A 344 -10.94 8.79 -55.55
C GLN A 344 -11.92 9.80 -54.99
N LEU A 345 -12.61 10.53 -55.87
CA LEU A 345 -13.84 11.22 -55.51
C LEU A 345 -14.76 10.17 -54.88
N PRO A 346 -15.18 10.34 -53.62
CA PRO A 346 -16.05 9.37 -52.99
C PRO A 346 -17.37 9.33 -53.78
N VAL A 347 -17.75 8.14 -54.24
CA VAL A 347 -18.98 7.92 -55.04
C VAL A 347 -20.24 8.18 -54.19
N TYR A 348 -20.07 8.27 -52.88
CA TYR A 348 -21.11 8.49 -51.88
C TYR A 348 -20.60 9.45 -50.80
N PRO A 349 -21.48 10.27 -50.19
CA PRO A 349 -21.09 11.14 -49.09
C PRO A 349 -20.59 10.33 -47.89
N GLU A 350 -19.43 10.72 -47.37
CA GLU A 350 -18.81 10.07 -46.21
C GLU A 350 -19.23 10.73 -44.90
N VAL A 351 -18.94 10.07 -43.77
CA VAL A 351 -19.13 10.66 -42.44
C VAL A 351 -18.01 11.66 -42.17
N TRP A 352 -18.37 12.92 -41.91
CA TRP A 352 -17.39 13.92 -41.46
C TRP A 352 -16.94 13.61 -40.04
N ARG A 353 -15.64 13.52 -39.80
CA ARG A 353 -15.06 13.17 -38.50
C ARG A 353 -14.34 14.34 -37.84
N ILE A 354 -14.30 14.33 -36.51
CA ILE A 354 -13.47 15.26 -35.72
C ILE A 354 -12.00 14.99 -36.05
N GLY A 355 -11.38 15.93 -36.78
CA GLY A 355 -10.05 15.79 -37.38
C GLY A 355 -10.03 16.07 -38.88
N ASP A 356 -11.19 15.97 -39.55
CA ASP A 356 -11.38 16.50 -40.90
C ASP A 356 -11.52 18.02 -40.88
N ARG A 357 -11.28 18.67 -42.03
CA ARG A 357 -11.39 20.13 -42.10
C ARG A 357 -12.84 20.54 -42.00
N ILE A 358 -13.12 21.64 -41.30
CA ILE A 358 -14.50 22.11 -41.11
C ILE A 358 -15.16 22.53 -42.43
N GLU A 359 -14.36 22.94 -43.42
CA GLU A 359 -14.81 23.29 -44.77
C GLU A 359 -15.37 22.09 -45.56
N ASP A 360 -14.98 20.86 -45.20
CA ASP A 360 -15.48 19.64 -45.84
C ASP A 360 -16.87 19.23 -45.29
N LEU A 361 -17.35 19.84 -44.20
CA LEU A 361 -18.65 19.50 -43.61
C LEU A 361 -19.81 19.98 -44.50
N ASP A 362 -20.54 19.05 -45.09
CA ASP A 362 -21.78 19.34 -45.81
C ASP A 362 -22.94 19.38 -44.82
N ILE A 363 -23.29 20.60 -44.41
CA ILE A 363 -24.38 20.89 -43.47
C ILE A 363 -25.74 20.47 -44.07
N VAL A 364 -25.92 20.63 -45.38
CA VAL A 364 -27.20 20.33 -46.04
C VAL A 364 -27.43 18.82 -46.06
N GLN A 365 -26.43 18.03 -46.49
CA GLN A 365 -26.50 16.56 -46.45
C GLN A 365 -26.64 16.03 -45.03
N THR A 366 -25.92 16.62 -44.07
CA THR A 366 -26.02 16.24 -42.65
C THR A 366 -27.45 16.38 -42.14
N LEU A 367 -28.09 17.52 -42.41
CA LEU A 367 -29.46 17.81 -41.98
C LEU A 367 -30.52 16.98 -42.72
N LEU A 368 -30.30 16.67 -44.00
CA LEU A 368 -31.17 15.78 -44.76
C LEU A 368 -31.13 14.34 -44.23
N ASN A 369 -29.97 13.90 -43.76
CA ASN A 369 -29.78 12.56 -43.21
C ASN A 369 -30.22 12.46 -41.73
N SER A 370 -30.10 13.52 -40.94
CA SER A 370 -30.56 13.56 -39.55
C SER A 370 -30.87 14.99 -39.09
N PRO A 371 -32.01 15.22 -38.40
CA PRO A 371 -32.34 16.54 -37.85
C PRO A 371 -31.44 16.94 -36.66
N VAL A 372 -30.68 15.99 -36.10
CA VAL A 372 -29.74 16.23 -35.00
C VAL A 372 -28.30 16.01 -35.49
N ILE A 373 -27.47 17.04 -35.36
CA ILE A 373 -26.05 17.03 -35.73
C ILE A 373 -25.22 16.50 -34.56
N ILE A 374 -24.66 15.30 -34.73
CA ILE A 374 -23.76 14.62 -33.80
C ILE A 374 -22.47 14.32 -34.58
N PRO A 375 -21.33 14.95 -34.23
CA PRO A 375 -20.04 14.69 -34.87
C PRO A 375 -19.69 13.20 -34.90
N ASN A 376 -19.03 12.75 -35.96
CA ASN A 376 -18.65 11.35 -36.21
C ASN A 376 -19.81 10.35 -36.44
N LEU A 377 -21.06 10.77 -36.28
CA LEU A 377 -22.23 9.89 -36.34
C LEU A 377 -23.18 10.33 -37.46
N THR A 378 -23.74 11.52 -37.33
CA THR A 378 -24.76 12.02 -38.26
C THR A 378 -24.21 13.04 -39.25
N THR A 379 -23.02 13.60 -39.00
CA THR A 379 -22.32 14.53 -39.89
C THR A 379 -21.88 13.87 -41.20
N ARG A 380 -21.98 14.61 -42.32
CA ARG A 380 -21.63 14.15 -43.66
C ARG A 380 -20.71 15.13 -44.39
N LYS A 381 -19.88 14.62 -45.29
CA LYS A 381 -18.96 15.38 -46.17
C LYS A 381 -18.91 14.76 -47.57
N TRP A 382 -18.49 15.57 -48.54
CA TRP A 382 -18.16 15.14 -49.90
C TRP A 382 -16.66 15.02 -50.12
#